data_AF-A0A0G9JVV9-F1
#
_entry.id   AF-A0A0G9JVV9-F1
#
_cell.length_a   1.000
_cell.length_b   1.000
_cell.length_c   1.000
_cell.angle_alpha   90.00
_cell.angle_beta   90.00
_cell.angle_gamma   90.00
#
_symmetry.space_group_name_H-M   'P 1'
#
loop_
_entity.id
_entity.type
_entity.pdbx_description
1 polymer ?
#
loop_
_entity_poly.entity_id
_entity_poly.type
_entity_poly.pdbx_seq_one_letter_code
_entity_poly.pdbx_strand_id
1 'polypeptide(L)'
;MSKKEFVDRVLALEPRLKVTGEIPSNQTIYRYLNGSRELKVEILPYFAEVLNVKEQEFFEFDIEYASENNQKQSKEMREILDLLQYLPTKGIKDLKDKLFEYKKLYEKGIL
;
A
#
# COMPACT_ATOMS: atom_id res chain seq x y z
N MET A 1 -2.10 -9.13 12.62
CA MET A 1 -2.51 -8.06 13.56
C MET A 1 -3.91 -7.63 13.20
N SER A 2 -4.83 -7.65 14.16
CA SER A 2 -6.19 -7.14 13.96
C SER A 2 -6.22 -5.61 14.00
N LYS A 3 -7.30 -5.01 13.48
CA LYS A 3 -7.49 -3.54 13.52
C LYS A 3 -7.52 -3.01 14.95
N LYS A 4 -8.10 -3.78 15.88
CA LYS A 4 -8.13 -3.44 17.30
C LYS A 4 -6.73 -3.49 17.92
N GLU A 5 -5.99 -4.57 17.70
CA GLU A 5 -4.61 -4.70 18.18
C GLU A 5 -3.71 -3.57 17.67
N PHE A 6 -3.87 -3.18 16.40
CA PHE A 6 -3.14 -2.06 15.83
C PHE A 6 -3.45 -0.74 16.57
N VAL A 7 -4.74 -0.43 16.76
CA VAL A 7 -5.16 0.79 17.47
C VAL A 7 -4.63 0.81 18.91
N ASP A 8 -4.74 -0.31 19.62
CA ASP A 8 -4.27 -0.41 21.00
C ASP A 8 -2.75 -0.17 21.09
N ARG A 9 -1.98 -0.72 20.15
CA ARG A 9 -0.52 -0.51 20.06
C ARG A 9 -0.14 0.91 19.71
N VAL A 10 -0.86 1.55 18.79
CA VAL A 10 -0.62 2.96 18.44
C VAL A 10 -0.85 3.85 19.66
N LEU A 11 -1.95 3.65 20.39
CA LEU A 11 -2.25 4.47 21.56
C LEU A 11 -1.28 4.24 22.73
N ALA A 12 -0.70 3.04 22.83
CA ALA A 12 0.34 2.74 23.81
C ALA A 12 1.63 3.55 23.60
N LEU A 13 1.86 4.07 22.38
CA LEU A 13 2.98 4.98 22.08
C LEU A 13 2.68 6.45 22.44
N GLU A 14 1.50 6.73 23.00
CA GLU A 14 1.03 8.08 23.34
C GLU A 14 1.22 9.12 22.22
N PRO A 15 0.69 8.90 21.01
CA PRO A 15 0.81 9.83 19.91
C PRO A 15 0.17 11.17 20.28
N ARG A 16 0.78 12.30 19.92
CA ARG A 16 0.24 13.63 20.27
C ARG A 16 -0.11 14.42 19.02
N LEU A 17 -1.34 14.94 18.99
CA LEU A 17 -1.78 15.87 17.95
C LEU A 17 -1.06 17.21 18.12
N LYS A 18 -0.50 17.77 17.05
CA LYS A 18 0.29 19.02 17.15
C LYS A 18 -0.52 20.21 17.66
N VAL A 19 -1.81 20.27 17.29
CA VAL A 19 -2.68 21.41 17.62
C VAL A 19 -3.12 21.39 19.08
N THR A 20 -3.50 20.23 19.60
CA THR A 20 -4.06 20.11 20.96
C THR A 20 -3.07 19.60 22.00
N GLY A 21 -1.99 18.93 21.58
CA GLY A 21 -1.06 18.22 22.47
C GLY A 21 -1.64 16.93 23.09
N GLU A 22 -2.90 16.62 22.76
CA GLU A 22 -3.65 15.49 23.31
C GLU A 22 -3.39 14.21 22.54
N ILE A 23 -3.58 13.09 23.24
CA ILE A 23 -3.61 11.77 22.63
C ILE A 23 -4.93 11.59 21.87
N PRO A 24 -4.91 11.26 20.57
CA PRO A 24 -6.13 11.01 19.82
C PRO A 24 -6.93 9.88 20.45
N SER A 25 -8.25 9.99 20.46
CA SER A 25 -9.11 8.92 20.96
C SER A 25 -9.03 7.66 20.08
N ASN A 26 -9.39 6.51 20.65
CA ASN A 26 -9.62 5.26 19.90
C ASN A 26 -10.42 5.49 18.61
N GLN A 27 -11.54 6.21 18.73
CA GLN A 27 -12.41 6.53 17.60
C GLN A 27 -11.68 7.37 16.54
N THR A 28 -10.81 8.29 16.94
CA THR A 28 -10.00 9.09 16.02
C THR A 28 -9.06 8.22 15.19
N ILE A 29 -8.36 7.28 15.83
CA ILE A 29 -7.49 6.33 15.12
C ILE A 29 -8.32 5.45 14.16
N TYR A 30 -9.47 4.92 14.60
CA TYR A 30 -10.37 4.17 13.71
C TYR A 30 -10.83 4.98 12.49
N ARG A 31 -11.11 6.28 12.66
CA ARG A 31 -11.52 7.14 11.54
C ARG A 31 -10.41 7.35 10.52
N TYR A 32 -9.15 7.45 10.96
CA TYR A 32 -8.01 7.45 10.04
C TYR A 32 -7.95 6.14 9.25
N LEU A 33 -8.02 5.00 9.93
CA LEU A 33 -7.94 3.67 9.31
C LEU A 33 -9.16 3.31 8.46
N ASN A 34 -10.28 4.02 8.62
CA ASN A 34 -11.48 3.84 7.81
C ASN A 34 -11.58 4.87 6.68
N GLY A 35 -10.63 5.80 6.57
CA GLY A 35 -10.67 6.87 5.57
C GLY A 35 -11.80 7.89 5.78
N SER A 36 -12.51 7.86 6.92
CA SER A 36 -13.58 8.82 7.23
C SER A 36 -13.06 10.13 7.84
N ARG A 37 -11.74 10.25 7.93
CA ARG A 37 -10.99 11.46 8.25
C ARG A 37 -9.60 11.37 7.66
N GLU A 38 -9.10 12.49 7.15
CA GLU A 38 -7.71 12.66 6.74
C GLU A 38 -6.73 12.38 7.90
N LEU A 39 -5.73 11.53 7.65
CA LEU A 39 -4.67 11.20 8.61
C LEU A 39 -3.78 12.43 8.85
N LYS A 40 -3.52 12.73 10.12
CA LYS A 40 -2.61 13.81 10.49
C LYS A 40 -1.16 13.35 10.37
N VAL A 41 -0.31 14.18 9.75
CA VAL A 41 1.09 13.83 9.46
C VAL A 41 1.88 13.48 10.72
N GLU A 42 1.59 14.13 11.85
CA GLU A 42 2.22 13.82 13.13
C GLU A 42 1.91 12.41 13.67
N ILE A 43 0.91 11.73 13.13
CA ILE A 43 0.53 10.37 13.54
C ILE A 43 1.28 9.30 12.75
N LEU A 44 1.80 9.64 11.57
CA LEU A 44 2.51 8.71 10.68
C LEU A 44 3.69 7.96 11.34
N PRO A 45 4.57 8.62 12.11
CA PRO A 45 5.70 7.93 12.77
C PRO A 45 5.25 6.78 13.66
N TYR A 46 4.17 6.97 14.40
CA TYR A 46 3.61 5.96 15.31
C TYR A 46 2.98 4.79 14.53
N PHE A 47 2.36 5.08 13.38
CA PHE A 47 1.85 4.03 12.50
C PHE A 47 3.01 3.21 11.90
N ALA A 48 4.09 3.88 11.48
CA ALA A 48 5.29 3.24 10.96
C ALA A 48 5.91 2.28 12.00
N GLU A 49 6.05 2.76 13.24
CA GLU A 49 6.61 2.00 14.35
C GLU A 49 5.79 0.74 14.65
N VAL A 50 4.46 0.85 14.76
CA VAL A 50 3.59 -0.32 15.04
C VAL A 50 3.57 -1.32 13.89
N LEU A 51 3.67 -0.85 12.64
CA LEU A 51 3.75 -1.71 11.46
C LEU A 51 5.16 -2.26 11.20
N ASN A 52 6.17 -1.75 11.90
CA ASN A 52 7.58 -2.06 11.69
C ASN A 52 8.03 -1.83 10.23
N VAL A 53 7.66 -0.66 9.70
CA VAL A 53 8.02 -0.18 8.36
C VAL A 53 8.67 1.20 8.47
N LYS A 54 9.35 1.65 7.42
CA LYS A 54 9.81 3.04 7.33
C LYS A 54 8.65 3.96 7.00
N GLU A 55 8.65 5.19 7.51
CA GLU A 55 7.62 6.19 7.17
C GLU A 55 7.53 6.45 5.66
N GLN A 56 8.66 6.39 4.96
CA GLN A 56 8.74 6.57 3.51
C GLN A 56 7.89 5.54 2.75
N GLU A 57 7.71 4.33 3.29
CA GLU A 57 6.91 3.27 2.66
C GLU A 57 5.43 3.65 2.51
N PHE A 58 4.92 4.62 3.28
CA PHE A 58 3.57 5.15 3.06
C PHE A 58 3.44 6.04 1.82
N PHE A 59 4.56 6.57 1.32
CA PHE A 59 4.64 7.48 0.18
C PHE A 59 5.32 6.85 -1.04
N GLU A 60 6.09 5.77 -0.83
CA GLU A 60 6.61 4.89 -1.86
C GLU A 60 5.47 3.98 -2.35
N PHE A 61 4.50 4.59 -3.02
CA PHE A 61 3.58 3.86 -3.88
C PHE A 61 4.21 3.74 -5.26
N ASP A 62 4.42 2.51 -5.73
CA ASP A 62 4.49 2.25 -7.16
C ASP A 62 3.20 2.84 -7.77
N ILE A 63 3.37 3.88 -8.59
CA ILE A 63 2.31 4.71 -9.20
C ILE A 63 1.22 3.88 -9.92
N GLU A 64 1.46 2.59 -10.16
CA GLU A 64 0.63 1.72 -10.97
C GLU A 64 -0.73 1.30 -10.35
N TYR A 65 -0.96 1.48 -9.03
CA TYR A 65 -2.11 0.84 -8.38
C TYR A 65 -3.13 1.75 -7.67
N ALA A 66 -2.89 3.06 -7.56
CA ALA A 66 -3.67 3.93 -6.69
C ALA A 66 -4.58 4.98 -7.36
N SER A 67 -4.73 4.98 -8.69
CA SER A 67 -5.80 5.80 -9.30
C SER A 67 -7.07 4.96 -9.44
N GLU A 68 -8.15 5.43 -8.82
CA GLU A 68 -9.50 4.84 -8.92
C GLU A 68 -10.02 4.80 -10.37
N ASN A 69 -9.29 5.37 -11.34
CA ASN A 69 -9.55 5.23 -12.78
C ASN A 69 -9.16 3.85 -13.36
N ASN A 70 -8.48 2.98 -12.59
CA ASN A 70 -7.97 1.70 -13.06
C ASN A 70 -8.45 0.48 -12.24
N GLN A 71 -9.63 0.53 -11.60
CA GLN A 71 -10.14 -0.60 -10.81
C GLN A 71 -10.15 -1.95 -11.56
N LYS A 72 -10.36 -1.94 -12.89
CA LYS A 72 -10.30 -3.16 -13.71
C LYS A 72 -8.87 -3.66 -13.92
N GLN A 73 -7.94 -2.79 -14.33
CA GLN A 73 -6.53 -3.14 -14.50
C GLN A 73 -5.89 -3.56 -13.16
N SER A 74 -6.25 -2.90 -12.05
CA SER A 74 -5.74 -3.24 -10.72
C SER A 74 -6.32 -4.55 -10.18
N LYS A 75 -7.54 -4.93 -10.57
CA LYS A 75 -8.11 -6.25 -10.25
C LYS A 75 -7.45 -7.36 -11.07
N GLU A 76 -7.37 -7.19 -12.39
CA GLU A 76 -6.73 -8.16 -13.28
C GLU A 76 -5.25 -8.36 -12.92
N MET A 77 -4.54 -7.29 -12.57
CA MET A 77 -3.14 -7.40 -12.13
C MET A 77 -2.99 -8.10 -10.78
N ARG A 78 -3.89 -7.86 -9.82
CA ARG A 78 -3.91 -8.62 -8.56
C ARG A 78 -4.15 -10.11 -8.82
N GLU A 79 -5.12 -10.44 -9.67
CA GLU A 79 -5.37 -11.82 -10.08
C GLU A 79 -4.15 -12.45 -10.77
N ILE A 80 -3.44 -11.71 -11.64
CA ILE A 80 -2.20 -12.17 -12.26
C ILE A 80 -1.13 -12.43 -11.20
N LEU A 81 -0.89 -11.51 -10.27
CA LEU A 81 0.10 -11.68 -9.19
C LEU A 81 -0.21 -12.91 -8.33
N ASP A 82 -1.49 -13.11 -8.00
CA ASP A 82 -1.94 -14.31 -7.28
C ASP A 82 -1.72 -15.60 -8.08
N LEU A 83 -1.78 -15.55 -9.42
CA LEU A 83 -1.50 -16.72 -10.27
C LEU A 83 0.00 -16.97 -10.46
N LEU A 84 0.84 -15.92 -10.43
CA LEU A 84 2.29 -16.05 -10.62
C LEU A 84 2.94 -16.95 -9.56
N GLN A 85 2.39 -17.02 -8.35
CA GLN A 85 2.92 -17.89 -7.29
C GLN A 85 2.87 -19.38 -7.66
N TYR A 86 1.99 -19.77 -8.59
CA TYR A 86 1.84 -21.15 -9.06
C TYR A 86 2.62 -21.41 -10.36
N LEU A 87 3.27 -20.40 -10.92
CA LEU A 87 3.94 -20.50 -12.20
C LEU A 87 5.30 -21.20 -12.03
N PRO A 88 5.57 -22.32 -12.73
CA PRO A 88 6.86 -23.00 -12.64
C PRO A 88 7.97 -22.12 -13.21
N THR A 89 9.22 -22.40 -12.84
CA THR A 89 10.41 -21.63 -13.27
C THR A 89 10.52 -21.47 -14.79
N LYS A 90 10.16 -22.51 -15.55
CA LYS A 90 10.07 -22.43 -17.02
C LYS A 90 9.02 -21.41 -17.48
N GLY A 91 7.84 -21.43 -16.86
CA GLY A 91 6.76 -20.49 -17.15
C GLY A 91 7.14 -19.04 -16.82
N ILE A 92 7.89 -18.81 -15.73
CA ILE A 92 8.43 -17.48 -15.40
C ILE A 92 9.36 -16.98 -16.51
N LYS A 93 10.21 -17.85 -17.05
CA LYS A 93 11.09 -17.50 -18.17
C LYS A 93 10.28 -17.15 -19.43
N ASP A 94 9.31 -17.99 -19.79
CA ASP A 94 8.47 -17.78 -20.97
C ASP A 94 7.67 -16.46 -20.85
N LEU A 95 7.15 -16.16 -19.65
CA LEU A 95 6.48 -14.89 -19.36
C LEU A 95 7.43 -13.69 -19.53
N LYS A 96 8.64 -13.78 -18.97
CA LYS A 96 9.65 -12.73 -19.07
C LYS A 96 10.01 -12.45 -20.53
N ASP A 97 10.22 -13.49 -21.34
CA ASP A 97 10.56 -13.34 -22.76
C ASP A 97 9.43 -12.63 -23.53
N LYS A 98 8.17 -12.98 -23.23
CA LYS A 98 6.99 -12.33 -23.84
C LYS A 98 6.82 -10.87 -23.43
N LEU A 99 7.06 -10.53 -22.16
CA LEU A 99 7.06 -9.14 -21.69
C LEU A 99 8.16 -8.31 -22.38
N PHE A 100 9.33 -8.90 -22.62
CA PHE A 100 10.39 -8.25 -23.38
C PHE A 100 10.02 -7.98 -24.83
N GLU A 101 9.26 -8.88 -25.48
CA GLU A 101 8.74 -8.61 -26.83
C GLU A 101 7.82 -7.38 -26.84
N TYR A 102 6.86 -7.31 -25.92
CA TYR A 102 5.96 -6.15 -25.85
C TYR A 102 6.70 -4.85 -25.56
N LYS A 103 7.71 -4.87 -24.68
CA LYS A 103 8.57 -3.71 -24.43
C LYS A 103 9.26 -3.24 -25.71
N LYS A 104 9.84 -4.16 -26.49
CA LYS A 104 10.50 -3.81 -27.77
C LYS A 104 9.51 -3.24 -28.80
N LEU A 105 8.27 -3.73 -28.82
CA LEU A 105 7.23 -3.22 -29.72
C LEU A 105 6.81 -1.80 -29.33
N TYR A 106 6.66 -1.54 -28.03
CA TYR A 106 6.37 -0.20 -27.48
C TYR A 106 7.50 0.79 -27.77
N GLU A 107 8.76 0.41 -27.54
CA GLU A 107 9.94 1.24 -27.86
C GLU A 107 10.06 1.57 -29.35
N LYS A 108 9.47 0.73 -30.22
CA LYS A 108 9.38 0.96 -31.67
C LYS A 108 8.16 1.78 -32.10
N GLY A 109 7.29 2.19 -31.16
CA GLY A 109 6.05 2.92 -31.43
C GLY A 109 4.99 2.11 -32.17
N ILE A 110 5.06 0.78 -32.11
CA ILE A 110 4.08 -0.14 -32.72
C ILE A 110 2.89 -0.37 -31.77
N LEU A 111 3.15 -0.26 -30.46
CA LEU A 111 2.20 -0.27 -29.36
C LEU A 111 2.22 1.08 -28.65
#